data_AF-A0A448WVD5-F1
#
_entry.id   AF-A0A448WVD5-F1
#
_cell.length_a   1.000
_cell.length_b   1.000
_cell.length_c   1.000
_cell.angle_alpha   90.00
_cell.angle_beta   90.00
_cell.angle_gamma   90.00
#
_symmetry.space_group_name_H-M   'P 1'
#
loop_
_entity.id
_entity.type
_entity.pdbx_description
1 polymer ?
#
loop_
_entity_poly.entity_id
_entity_poly.type
_entity_poly.pdbx_seq_one_letter_code
_entity_poly.pdbx_strand_id
1 'polypeptide(L)'
;MDSYREYVTKVLASWTTLRLAEEHMFGGPNTPQKISDFLRDIPELLIRTRCKDEVCNMLDNYLNSKLNVLCDDGSQYEVSRLLFEGKELHRRGLVDELVRKIDSIPSPCDIKSCVADEELSEVGNDSDETDSSNDMSPSEFEPNID
;
A
#
# COMPACT_ATOMS: atom_id res chain seq x y z
N MET A 1 -5.10 -25.38 -7.21
CA MET A 1 -5.31 -24.12 -7.94
C MET A 1 -4.30 -24.06 -9.06
N ASP A 2 -4.62 -23.42 -10.17
CA ASP A 2 -3.65 -23.10 -11.23
C ASP A 2 -2.65 -22.04 -10.72
N SER A 3 -1.39 -22.14 -11.13
CA SER A 3 -0.30 -21.26 -10.66
C SER A 3 -0.58 -19.78 -10.90
N TYR A 4 -1.36 -19.44 -11.93
CA TYR A 4 -1.74 -18.05 -12.20
C TYR A 4 -2.73 -17.49 -11.19
N ARG A 5 -3.83 -18.22 -10.89
CA ARG A 5 -4.73 -17.81 -9.80
C ARG A 5 -4.01 -17.72 -8.45
N GLU A 6 -3.12 -18.66 -8.17
CA GLU A 6 -2.33 -18.64 -6.95
C GLU A 6 -1.45 -17.39 -6.87
N TYR A 7 -0.73 -17.06 -7.95
CA TYR A 7 0.07 -15.83 -8.03
C TYR A 7 -0.76 -14.57 -7.79
N VAL A 8 -1.88 -14.41 -8.51
CA VAL A 8 -2.78 -13.25 -8.36
C VAL A 8 -3.31 -13.14 -6.94
N THR A 9 -3.74 -14.26 -6.36
CA THR A 9 -4.24 -14.31 -4.99
C THR A 9 -3.17 -13.91 -3.99
N LYS A 10 -1.94 -14.41 -4.16
CA LYS A 10 -0.82 -14.11 -3.25
C LYS A 10 -0.40 -12.65 -3.32
N VAL A 11 -0.34 -12.06 -4.53
CA VAL A 11 -0.06 -10.61 -4.69
C VAL A 11 -1.10 -9.77 -3.95
N LEU A 12 -2.40 -10.05 -4.13
CA LEU A 12 -3.47 -9.27 -3.50
C LEU A 12 -3.55 -9.52 -2.00
N ALA A 13 -3.35 -10.75 -1.54
CA ALA A 13 -3.33 -11.10 -0.12
C ALA A 13 -2.16 -10.46 0.64
N SER A 14 -1.05 -10.16 -0.05
CA SER A 14 0.09 -9.44 0.54
C SER A 14 -0.05 -7.91 0.42
N TRP A 15 -1.11 -7.39 -0.20
CA TRP A 15 -1.33 -5.95 -0.33
C TRP A 15 -1.96 -5.35 0.92
N THR A 16 -1.18 -4.57 1.68
CA THR A 16 -1.59 -3.99 2.97
C THR A 16 -2.89 -3.19 2.90
N THR A 17 -3.11 -2.39 1.86
CA THR A 17 -4.35 -1.61 1.70
C THR A 17 -5.59 -2.50 1.68
N LEU A 18 -5.54 -3.62 0.95
CA LEU A 18 -6.66 -4.55 0.86
C LEU A 18 -6.90 -5.27 2.20
N ARG A 19 -5.81 -5.62 2.90
CA ARG A 19 -5.87 -6.27 4.23
C ARG A 19 -6.44 -5.35 5.30
N LEU A 20 -6.04 -4.08 5.31
CA LEU A 20 -6.60 -3.07 6.21
C LEU A 20 -8.08 -2.85 5.93
N ALA A 21 -8.48 -2.83 4.64
CA ALA A 21 -9.87 -2.73 4.26
C ALA A 21 -10.70 -3.90 4.81
N GLU A 22 -10.17 -5.12 4.74
CA GLU A 22 -10.79 -6.32 5.30
C GLU A 22 -10.91 -6.26 6.83
N GLU A 23 -9.79 -6.03 7.53
CA GLU A 23 -9.73 -6.02 9.00
C GLU A 23 -10.66 -4.96 9.61
N HIS A 24 -10.72 -3.77 8.99
CA HIS A 24 -11.55 -2.67 9.46
C HIS A 24 -12.93 -2.59 8.81
N MET A 25 -13.28 -3.56 7.96
CA MET A 25 -14.59 -3.65 7.32
C MET A 25 -14.98 -2.36 6.58
N PHE A 26 -14.03 -1.71 5.88
CA PHE A 26 -14.27 -0.39 5.25
C PHE A 26 -15.41 -0.39 4.22
N GLY A 27 -15.67 -1.53 3.58
CA GLY A 27 -16.83 -1.73 2.71
C GLY A 27 -18.13 -2.11 3.42
N GLY A 28 -18.20 -2.01 4.75
CA GLY A 28 -19.30 -2.44 5.60
C GLY A 28 -19.26 -3.93 5.99
N PRO A 29 -20.33 -4.48 6.60
CA PRO A 29 -20.36 -5.85 7.13
C PRO A 29 -20.07 -6.96 6.12
N ASN A 30 -20.27 -6.70 4.83
CA ASN A 30 -20.03 -7.65 3.74
C ASN A 30 -18.63 -7.53 3.14
N THR A 31 -17.70 -6.77 3.75
CA THR A 31 -16.34 -6.58 3.23
C THR A 31 -15.61 -7.90 2.93
N PRO A 32 -15.58 -8.90 3.84
CA PRO A 32 -14.88 -10.16 3.58
C PRO A 32 -15.47 -10.89 2.37
N GLN A 33 -16.81 -10.86 2.23
CA GLN A 33 -17.48 -11.46 1.08
C GLN A 33 -17.13 -10.72 -0.22
N LYS A 34 -17.13 -9.38 -0.21
CA LYS A 34 -16.72 -8.58 -1.37
C LYS A 34 -15.29 -8.90 -1.82
N ILE A 35 -14.36 -9.02 -0.87
CA ILE A 35 -12.95 -9.33 -1.15
C ILE A 35 -12.81 -10.76 -1.67
N SER A 36 -13.51 -11.72 -1.06
CA SER A 36 -13.56 -13.11 -1.54
C SER A 36 -14.08 -13.22 -2.98
N ASP A 37 -15.18 -12.53 -3.29
CA ASP A 37 -15.73 -12.47 -4.66
C ASP A 37 -14.73 -11.83 -5.63
N PHE A 38 -14.04 -10.77 -5.19
CA PHE A 38 -13.02 -10.12 -6.00
C PHE A 38 -11.82 -11.01 -6.29
N LEU A 39 -11.27 -11.70 -5.28
CA LEU A 39 -10.16 -12.64 -5.45
C LEU A 39 -10.52 -13.81 -6.37
N ARG A 40 -11.79 -14.25 -6.36
CA ARG A 40 -12.29 -15.28 -7.28
C ARG A 40 -12.31 -14.78 -8.73
N ASP A 41 -12.77 -13.56 -8.96
CA ASP A 41 -13.13 -13.06 -10.30
C ASP A 41 -11.96 -12.32 -10.98
N ILE A 42 -11.07 -11.70 -10.21
CA ILE A 42 -10.00 -10.84 -10.73
C ILE A 42 -9.02 -11.54 -11.70
N PRO A 43 -8.63 -12.83 -11.55
CA PRO A 43 -7.70 -13.45 -12.50
C PRO A 43 -8.24 -13.45 -13.93
N GLU A 44 -9.56 -13.63 -14.11
CA GLU A 44 -10.24 -13.62 -15.40
C GLU A 44 -10.38 -12.20 -15.97
N LEU A 45 -10.61 -11.22 -15.09
CA LEU A 45 -10.64 -9.81 -15.48
C LEU A 45 -9.27 -9.34 -15.98
N LEU A 46 -8.19 -9.71 -15.29
CA LEU A 46 -6.81 -9.38 -15.65
C LEU A 46 -6.43 -9.88 -17.05
N ILE A 47 -6.91 -11.05 -17.47
CA ILE A 47 -6.65 -11.60 -18.81
C ILE A 47 -7.16 -10.64 -19.91
N ARG A 48 -8.25 -9.91 -19.64
CA ARG A 48 -8.87 -8.98 -20.60
C ARG A 48 -8.19 -7.62 -20.66
N THR A 49 -7.37 -7.28 -19.67
CA THR A 49 -6.69 -5.98 -19.61
C THR A 49 -5.56 -5.86 -20.64
N ARG A 50 -5.34 -4.65 -21.15
CA ARG A 50 -4.36 -4.36 -22.21
C ARG A 50 -3.04 -3.82 -21.66
N CYS A 51 -3.09 -3.07 -20.57
CA CYS A 51 -1.91 -2.47 -19.95
C CYS A 51 -2.06 -2.43 -18.42
N LYS A 52 -0.93 -2.20 -17.73
CA LYS A 52 -0.89 -2.03 -16.27
C LYS A 52 -1.76 -0.87 -15.76
N ASP A 53 -1.97 0.19 -16.55
CA ASP A 53 -2.78 1.34 -16.14
C ASP A 53 -4.26 0.98 -16.08
N GLU A 54 -4.72 0.09 -16.95
CA GLU A 54 -6.09 -0.47 -16.89
C GLU A 54 -6.27 -1.34 -15.64
N VAL A 55 -5.24 -2.12 -15.27
CA VAL A 55 -5.24 -2.87 -14.01
C VAL A 55 -5.32 -1.92 -12.82
N CYS A 56 -4.53 -0.85 -12.81
CA CYS A 56 -4.54 0.15 -11.74
C CYS A 56 -5.91 0.80 -11.58
N ASN A 57 -6.49 1.29 -12.68
CA ASN A 57 -7.83 1.86 -12.67
C ASN A 57 -8.88 0.86 -12.17
N MET A 58 -8.75 -0.43 -12.51
CA MET A 58 -9.65 -1.47 -12.01
C MET A 58 -9.50 -1.66 -10.49
N LEU A 59 -8.28 -1.70 -9.96
CA LEU A 59 -8.02 -1.81 -8.52
C LEU A 59 -8.55 -0.59 -7.77
N ASP A 60 -8.24 0.62 -8.25
CA ASP A 60 -8.69 1.87 -7.64
C ASP A 60 -10.22 1.98 -7.64
N ASN A 61 -10.86 1.63 -8.75
CA ASN A 61 -12.32 1.60 -8.84
C ASN A 61 -12.92 0.60 -7.86
N TYR A 62 -12.30 -0.58 -7.67
CA TYR A 62 -12.78 -1.56 -6.71
C TYR A 62 -12.62 -1.07 -5.27
N LEU A 63 -11.42 -0.58 -4.90
CA LEU A 63 -11.13 -0.02 -3.57
C LEU A 63 -12.11 1.11 -3.22
N ASN A 64 -12.29 2.07 -4.13
CA ASN A 64 -13.16 3.21 -3.88
C ASN A 64 -14.64 2.80 -3.87
N SER A 65 -15.13 2.17 -4.95
CA SER A 65 -16.57 1.92 -5.11
C SER A 65 -17.13 0.76 -4.27
N LYS A 66 -16.30 -0.23 -3.91
CA LYS A 66 -16.75 -1.42 -3.17
C LYS A 66 -16.31 -1.41 -1.72
N LEU A 67 -15.10 -0.91 -1.44
CA LEU A 67 -14.51 -0.92 -0.11
C LEU A 67 -14.46 0.46 0.55
N ASN A 68 -14.88 1.53 -0.13
CA ASN A 68 -14.79 2.90 0.41
C ASN A 68 -13.36 3.28 0.84
N VAL A 69 -12.37 2.85 0.05
CA VAL A 69 -10.94 3.11 0.27
C VAL A 69 -10.39 3.98 -0.86
N LEU A 70 -9.76 5.09 -0.49
CA LEU A 70 -8.90 5.88 -1.36
C LEU A 70 -7.46 5.44 -1.13
N CYS A 71 -6.79 4.96 -2.18
CA CYS A 71 -5.41 4.48 -2.13
C CYS A 71 -4.47 5.55 -2.69
N ASP A 72 -3.87 6.36 -1.82
CA ASP A 72 -2.99 7.48 -2.23
C ASP A 72 -1.51 7.26 -1.89
N ASP A 73 -1.15 6.07 -1.37
CA ASP A 73 0.22 5.70 -1.01
C ASP A 73 1.06 5.20 -2.21
N GLY A 74 0.44 5.12 -3.41
CA GLY A 74 1.07 4.67 -4.65
C GLY A 74 1.22 3.14 -4.76
N SER A 75 0.81 2.37 -3.75
CA SER A 75 0.93 0.91 -3.76
C SER A 75 0.12 0.24 -4.86
N GLN A 76 -0.99 0.86 -5.30
CA GLN A 76 -1.82 0.40 -6.41
C GLN A 76 -1.04 0.29 -7.73
N TYR A 77 -0.07 1.17 -7.97
CA TYR A 77 0.73 1.15 -9.19
C TYR A 77 1.68 -0.05 -9.21
N GLU A 78 2.29 -0.35 -8.05
CA GLU A 78 3.20 -1.48 -7.90
C GLU A 78 2.44 -2.81 -7.97
N VAL A 79 1.31 -2.92 -7.28
CA VAL A 79 0.46 -4.11 -7.36
C VAL A 79 -0.03 -4.34 -8.79
N SER A 80 -0.43 -3.28 -9.49
CA SER A 80 -0.84 -3.38 -10.90
C SER A 80 0.27 -3.86 -11.81
N ARG A 81 1.52 -3.40 -11.58
CA ARG A 81 2.70 -3.88 -12.29
C ARG A 81 2.90 -5.38 -12.09
N LEU A 82 2.85 -5.85 -10.84
CA LEU A 82 3.01 -7.27 -10.50
C LEU A 82 1.92 -8.14 -11.13
N LEU A 83 0.65 -7.74 -11.00
CA LEU A 83 -0.47 -8.46 -11.59
C LEU A 83 -0.36 -8.55 -13.13
N PHE A 84 0.01 -7.44 -13.78
CA PHE A 84 0.19 -7.41 -15.22
C PHE A 84 1.38 -8.27 -15.68
N GLU A 85 2.48 -8.28 -14.92
CA GLU A 85 3.62 -9.16 -15.18
C GLU A 85 3.24 -10.64 -15.07
N GLY A 86 2.53 -11.04 -14.01
CA GLY A 86 2.02 -12.40 -13.85
C GLY A 86 1.10 -12.83 -15.00
N LYS A 87 0.24 -11.92 -15.47
CA LYS A 87 -0.62 -12.13 -16.65
C LYS A 87 0.22 -12.36 -17.91
N GLU A 88 1.27 -11.59 -18.16
CA GLU A 88 2.13 -11.80 -19.33
C GLU A 88 2.94 -13.09 -19.26
N LEU A 89 3.42 -13.50 -18.08
CA LEU A 89 4.07 -14.80 -17.89
C LEU A 89 3.10 -15.95 -18.18
N HIS A 90 1.87 -15.86 -17.65
CA HIS A 90 0.81 -16.82 -17.92
C HIS A 90 0.49 -16.92 -19.42
N ARG A 91 0.31 -15.77 -20.09
CA ARG A 91 0.04 -15.70 -21.54
C ARG A 91 1.16 -16.32 -22.38
N ARG A 92 2.41 -16.23 -21.94
CA ARG A 92 3.59 -16.79 -22.61
C ARG A 92 3.86 -18.26 -22.26
N GLY A 93 3.09 -18.85 -21.34
CA GLY A 93 3.30 -20.22 -20.87
C GLY A 93 4.55 -20.41 -20.00
N LEU A 94 5.11 -19.33 -19.44
CA LEU A 94 6.32 -19.35 -18.61
C LEU A 94 5.99 -19.73 -17.17
N VAL A 95 5.51 -20.96 -16.97
CA VAL A 95 5.02 -21.46 -15.68
C VAL A 95 6.13 -21.48 -14.62
N ASP A 96 7.36 -21.88 -14.97
CA ASP A 96 8.47 -21.94 -14.01
C ASP A 96 8.84 -20.56 -13.45
N GLU A 97 8.81 -19.52 -14.29
CA GLU A 97 9.07 -18.15 -13.84
C GLU A 97 7.94 -17.64 -12.93
N LEU A 98 6.70 -18.00 -13.26
CA LEU A 98 5.53 -17.66 -12.44
C LEU A 98 5.63 -18.31 -11.05
N VAL A 99 6.00 -19.59 -10.97
CA VAL A 99 6.20 -20.30 -9.69
C VAL A 99 7.32 -19.67 -8.87
N ARG A 100 8.47 -19.35 -9.48
CA ARG A 100 9.55 -18.63 -8.78
C ARG A 100 9.08 -17.30 -8.21
N LYS A 101 8.22 -16.58 -8.94
CA LYS A 101 7.64 -15.33 -8.44
C LYS A 101 6.68 -15.57 -7.28
N ILE A 102 5.85 -16.62 -7.32
CA ILE A 102 5.00 -17.02 -6.18
C ILE A 102 5.86 -17.20 -4.93
N ASP A 103 6.98 -17.91 -5.04
CA ASP A 103 7.89 -18.15 -3.92
C ASP A 103 8.56 -16.87 -3.39
N SER A 104 8.77 -15.88 -4.26
CA SER A 104 9.36 -14.58 -3.88
C SER A 104 8.38 -13.63 -3.19
N ILE A 105 7.06 -13.85 -3.30
CA ILE A 105 6.08 -12.97 -2.65
C ILE A 105 6.12 -13.23 -1.14
N PRO A 106 6.40 -12.20 -0.33
CA PRO A 106 6.45 -12.35 1.11
C PRO A 106 5.08 -12.76 1.66
N SER A 107 5.11 -13.59 2.69
CA SER A 107 3.92 -13.89 3.47
C SER A 107 3.36 -12.60 4.08
N PRO A 108 2.03 -12.48 4.21
CA PRO A 108 1.41 -11.32 4.85
C PRO A 108 1.97 -11.15 6.28
N CYS A 109 2.54 -9.98 6.60
CA CYS A 109 3.03 -9.66 7.95
C CYS A 109 1.87 -9.49 8.94
N ASP A 110 2.08 -9.75 10.24
CA ASP A 110 1.05 -9.44 11.24
C ASP A 110 0.97 -7.92 11.47
N ILE A 111 -0.12 -7.31 10.98
CA ILE A 111 -0.37 -5.87 11.07
C ILE A 111 -0.48 -5.44 12.55
N LYS A 112 -0.91 -6.33 13.44
CA LYS A 112 -1.08 -6.05 14.88
C LYS A 112 0.26 -6.03 15.64
N SER A 113 1.31 -6.58 15.04
CA SER A 113 2.65 -6.68 15.61
C SER A 113 3.58 -5.56 15.13
N CYS A 114 3.09 -4.64 14.29
CA CYS A 114 3.87 -3.49 13.84
C CYS A 114 4.06 -2.51 15.01
N VAL A 115 5.25 -2.51 15.60
CA VAL A 115 5.70 -1.48 16.55
C VAL A 115 6.28 -0.33 15.74
N ALA A 116 5.92 0.92 16.07
CA ALA A 116 6.60 2.08 15.53
C ALA A 116 8.05 2.06 16.03
N ASP A 117 9.00 1.96 15.11
CA ASP A 117 10.42 2.09 15.45
C ASP A 117 10.67 3.58 15.79
N GLU A 118 10.70 3.90 17.08
CA GLU A 118 11.20 5.18 17.59
C GLU A 118 12.73 5.20 17.58
N GLU A 119 13.38 4.82 16.48
CA GLU A 119 14.82 5.07 16.31
C GLU A 119 15.00 6.43 15.62
N LEU A 120 14.70 7.48 16.37
CA LEU A 120 15.30 8.80 16.13
C LEU A 120 16.81 8.62 16.33
N SER A 121 17.55 8.59 15.23
CA SER A 121 19.00 8.71 15.23
C SER A 121 19.42 9.89 16.10
N GLU A 122 20.07 9.63 17.24
CA GLU A 122 20.82 10.63 17.99
C GLU A 122 21.89 11.20 17.04
N VAL A 123 21.59 12.36 16.44
CA VAL A 123 22.61 13.20 15.82
C VAL A 123 23.53 13.68 16.93
N GLY A 124 24.77 13.15 16.93
CA GLY A 124 25.81 13.54 17.87
C GLY A 124 26.01 15.05 17.88
N ASN A 125 25.66 15.68 19.01
CA ASN A 125 25.93 17.09 19.25
C ASN A 125 27.21 17.21 20.08
N ASP A 126 28.35 17.20 19.38
CA ASP A 126 29.62 17.66 19.93
C ASP A 126 29.85 19.10 19.46
N SER A 127 29.65 20.08 20.36
CA SER A 127 30.58 21.20 20.60
C SER A 127 29.93 22.37 21.37
N ASP A 128 30.62 22.71 22.46
CA ASP A 128 30.81 24.01 23.10
C ASP A 128 29.66 24.75 23.82
N GLU A 129 29.69 24.58 25.15
CA GLU A 129 29.80 25.63 26.17
C GLU A 129 29.81 27.11 25.67
N THR A 130 28.83 27.92 26.10
CA THR A 130 29.05 29.21 26.79
C THR A 130 27.74 29.85 27.27
N ASP A 131 27.55 29.74 28.59
CA ASP A 131 27.12 30.72 29.59
C ASP A 131 26.16 31.91 29.29
N SER A 132 25.18 32.01 30.21
CA SER A 132 24.59 33.21 30.84
C SER A 132 23.47 34.02 30.18
N SER A 133 22.25 33.62 30.52
CA SER A 133 21.25 34.29 31.38
C SER A 133 20.87 35.79 31.22
N ASN A 134 19.53 35.96 31.17
CA ASN A 134 18.67 37.10 31.58
C ASN A 134 18.53 38.31 30.64
N ASP A 135 17.31 38.60 30.16
CA ASP A 135 16.37 39.51 30.86
C ASP A 135 15.02 39.69 30.12
N MET A 136 14.01 40.08 30.88
CA MET A 136 12.55 39.95 30.67
C MET A 136 11.83 41.09 29.92
N SER A 137 10.82 40.69 29.11
CA SER A 137 9.48 41.33 28.92
C SER A 137 9.38 42.64 28.08
N PRO A 138 8.16 43.15 27.77
CA PRO A 138 7.45 42.86 26.51
C PRO A 138 7.03 44.10 25.68
N SER A 139 6.79 43.87 24.39
CA SER A 139 5.92 44.59 23.43
C SER A 139 5.28 45.93 23.86
N GLU A 140 5.68 47.02 23.20
CA GLU A 140 4.74 48.11 22.85
C GLU A 140 4.87 48.50 21.37
N PHE A 141 3.71 48.77 20.79
CA PHE A 141 3.37 48.84 19.37
C PHE A 141 2.97 50.28 19.06
N GLU A 142 3.71 51.01 18.23
CA GLU A 142 3.17 52.16 17.49
C GLU A 142 3.95 52.39 16.18
N PRO A 143 3.35 52.19 14.99
CA PRO A 143 3.82 52.79 13.76
C PRO A 143 3.18 54.16 13.58
N ASN A 144 3.96 55.23 13.75
CA ASN A 144 3.55 56.58 13.38
C ASN A 144 3.56 56.71 11.85
N ILE A 145 2.39 56.99 11.27
CA ILE A 145 2.21 57.46 9.90
C ILE A 145 1.83 58.94 9.98
N ASP A 146 2.79 59.83 9.70
CA ASP A 146 2.70 60.94 8.74
C ASP A 146 4.11 61.56 8.56
#